data_AF-A0A926EMU8-F1
#
_entry.id   AF-A0A926EMU8-F1
#
_cell.length_a   1.000
_cell.length_b   1.000
_cell.length_c   1.000
_cell.angle_alpha   90.00
_cell.angle_beta   90.00
_cell.angle_gamma   90.00
#
_symmetry.space_group_name_H-M   'P 1'
#
loop_
_entity.id
_entity.type
_entity.pdbx_description
1 polymer ?
#
loop_
_entity_poly.entity_id
_entity_poly.type
_entity_poly.pdbx_seq_one_letter_code
_entity_poly.pdbx_strand_id
1 'polypeptide(L)'
;MEKQFILFDPRTAERKVVTLELLAGMAGRTKEGLKYALKQRSKIRSLNCYILEEHTPISVFRELLAKEVIPDEVWRDIPNSRWQVSSYGRYRTVSKRHDRYFYRVPSYGVKSASAILTININGTYKKFMAHEKVVELFIGEIPEGYVVYHKNGNKTNNCVENLGFIKRKELVQIQAVSKNKKPVVQIDKVSGEIIYEYPSVRDAARLNFTSNSTLVLAIKENRPAIGFIWKYEDQVADELLYVD
;
A
#
# COMPACT_ATOMS: atom_id res chain seq x y z
N MET A 1 19.56 -2.20 -14.68
CA MET A 1 18.26 -2.05 -13.98
C MET A 1 17.19 -2.66 -14.85
N GLU A 2 16.35 -3.53 -14.29
CA GLU A 2 15.20 -4.09 -15.01
C GLU A 2 14.18 -2.98 -15.32
N LYS A 3 13.51 -3.04 -16.48
CA LYS A 3 12.52 -2.04 -16.88
C LYS A 3 11.31 -2.08 -15.93
N GLN A 4 10.92 -0.91 -15.42
CA GLN A 4 9.81 -0.75 -14.48
C GLN A 4 8.51 -0.34 -15.19
N PHE A 5 7.39 -0.75 -14.60
CA PHE A 5 6.03 -0.47 -15.06
C PHE A 5 5.16 -0.08 -13.87
N ILE A 6 3.97 0.45 -14.15
CA ILE A 6 2.96 0.76 -13.15
C ILE A 6 1.82 -0.26 -13.23
N LEU A 7 1.60 -0.98 -12.14
CA LEU A 7 0.35 -1.70 -11.90
C LEU A 7 -0.65 -0.72 -11.28
N PHE A 8 -1.72 -0.44 -12.01
CA PHE A 8 -2.75 0.53 -11.64
C PHE A 8 -4.06 -0.16 -11.29
N ASP A 9 -4.53 0.05 -10.05
CA ASP A 9 -5.85 -0.38 -9.60
C ASP A 9 -6.85 0.77 -9.85
N PRO A 10 -7.82 0.60 -10.76
CA PRO A 10 -8.81 1.63 -11.06
C PRO A 10 -9.91 1.77 -9.98
N ARG A 11 -10.00 0.84 -9.02
CA ARG A 11 -10.95 0.91 -7.91
C ARG A 11 -10.46 1.87 -6.83
N THR A 12 -9.18 1.79 -6.48
CA THR A 12 -8.56 2.59 -5.42
C THR A 12 -7.68 3.73 -5.94
N ALA A 13 -7.43 3.78 -7.24
CA ALA A 13 -6.43 4.64 -7.89
C ALA A 13 -4.97 4.38 -7.44
N GLU A 14 -4.72 3.24 -6.80
CA GLU A 14 -3.38 2.83 -6.38
C GLU A 14 -2.46 2.62 -7.59
N ARG A 15 -1.20 3.01 -7.43
CA ARG A 15 -0.13 2.81 -8.41
C ARG A 15 1.03 2.13 -7.73
N LYS A 16 1.34 0.91 -8.15
CA LYS A 16 2.49 0.16 -7.67
C LYS A 16 3.52 0.02 -8.79
N VAL A 17 4.78 0.30 -8.47
CA VAL A 17 5.89 0.03 -9.40
C VAL A 17 6.15 -1.47 -9.40
N VAL A 18 6.23 -2.07 -10.59
CA VAL A 18 6.41 -3.51 -10.79
C VAL A 18 7.34 -3.80 -11.96
N THR A 19 7.87 -5.03 -12.01
CA THR A 19 8.54 -5.58 -13.21
C THR A 19 7.65 -6.61 -13.88
N LEU A 20 7.94 -6.95 -15.14
CA LEU A 20 7.18 -7.98 -15.85
C LEU A 20 7.39 -9.37 -15.25
N GLU A 21 8.59 -9.65 -14.71
CA GLU A 21 8.88 -10.91 -14.01
C GLU A 21 7.96 -11.08 -12.80
N LEU A 22 7.97 -10.08 -11.90
CA LEU A 22 7.15 -10.10 -10.69
C LEU A 22 5.65 -10.24 -11.03
N LEU A 23 5.19 -9.48 -12.02
CA LEU A 23 3.78 -9.51 -12.39
C LEU A 23 3.37 -10.81 -13.09
N ALA A 24 4.28 -11.46 -13.81
CA ALA A 24 4.03 -12.75 -14.44
C ALA A 24 3.73 -13.82 -13.39
N GLY A 25 4.54 -13.88 -12.32
CA GLY A 25 4.31 -14.75 -11.17
C GLY A 25 3.01 -14.45 -10.45
N MET A 26 2.73 -13.17 -10.14
CA MET A 26 1.52 -12.78 -9.41
C MET A 26 0.22 -13.00 -10.20
N ALA A 27 0.24 -12.72 -11.51
CA ALA A 27 -0.96 -12.76 -12.35
C ALA A 27 -1.23 -14.14 -12.96
N GLY A 28 -0.29 -15.08 -12.85
CA GLY A 28 -0.31 -16.35 -13.56
C GLY A 28 -0.29 -16.15 -15.08
N ARG A 29 0.51 -15.22 -15.59
CA ARG A 29 0.56 -14.84 -17.01
C ARG A 29 1.98 -14.85 -17.55
N THR A 30 2.13 -15.16 -18.83
CA THR A 30 3.41 -14.99 -19.53
C THR A 30 3.75 -13.51 -19.70
N LYS A 31 5.05 -13.20 -19.79
CA LYS A 31 5.54 -11.84 -20.07
C LYS A 31 4.99 -11.30 -21.38
N GLU A 32 4.83 -12.15 -22.39
CA GLU A 32 4.25 -11.82 -23.70
C GLU A 32 2.80 -11.41 -23.55
N GLY A 33 2.02 -12.14 -22.74
CA GLY A 33 0.63 -11.79 -22.42
C GLY A 33 0.51 -10.46 -21.67
N LEU A 34 1.46 -10.15 -20.78
CA LEU A 34 1.52 -8.87 -20.09
C LEU A 34 1.92 -7.71 -21.02
N LYS A 35 2.88 -7.92 -21.93
CA LYS A 35 3.24 -6.94 -22.98
C LYS A 35 2.06 -6.66 -23.91
N TYR A 36 1.28 -7.69 -24.24
CA TYR A 36 0.05 -7.51 -25.00
C TYR A 36 -0.98 -6.67 -24.23
N ALA A 37 -1.19 -6.97 -22.93
CA ALA A 37 -2.10 -6.19 -22.09
C ALA A 37 -1.66 -4.72 -21.95
N LEU A 38 -0.37 -4.47 -21.80
CA LEU A 38 0.24 -3.14 -21.80
C LEU A 38 -0.05 -2.39 -23.11
N LYS A 39 0.22 -3.03 -24.25
CA LYS A 39 0.00 -2.44 -25.58
C LYS A 39 -1.46 -2.10 -25.82
N GLN A 40 -2.38 -2.98 -25.43
CA GLN A 40 -3.83 -2.81 -25.63
C GLN A 40 -4.50 -2.00 -24.52
N ARG A 41 -3.77 -1.65 -23.44
CA ARG A 41 -4.32 -1.09 -22.20
C ARG A 41 -5.51 -1.91 -21.69
N SER A 42 -5.42 -3.23 -21.78
CA SER A 42 -6.48 -4.13 -21.34
C SER A 42 -6.32 -4.49 -19.86
N LYS A 43 -7.46 -4.71 -19.19
CA LYS A 43 -7.49 -5.03 -17.76
C LYS A 43 -7.03 -6.48 -17.55
N ILE A 44 -6.07 -6.66 -16.65
CA ILE A 44 -5.63 -7.97 -16.16
C ILE A 44 -6.70 -8.45 -15.17
N ARG A 45 -7.65 -9.26 -15.66
CA ARG A 45 -8.84 -9.67 -14.91
C ARG A 45 -8.54 -10.34 -13.56
N SER A 46 -7.49 -11.16 -13.47
CA SER A 46 -7.11 -11.83 -12.23
C SER A 46 -6.72 -10.88 -11.11
N LEU A 47 -6.18 -9.70 -11.45
CA LEU A 47 -5.77 -8.68 -10.48
C LEU A 47 -6.70 -7.46 -10.44
N ASN A 48 -7.68 -7.41 -11.34
CA ASN A 48 -8.48 -6.22 -11.62
C ASN A 48 -7.67 -4.94 -11.87
N CYS A 49 -6.45 -5.06 -12.38
CA CYS A 49 -5.53 -3.93 -12.59
C CYS A 49 -5.17 -3.74 -14.06
N TYR A 50 -4.58 -2.59 -14.37
CA TYR A 50 -3.94 -2.30 -15.66
C TYR A 50 -2.42 -2.24 -15.48
N ILE A 51 -1.66 -2.70 -16.47
CA ILE A 51 -0.21 -2.44 -16.55
C ILE A 51 0.03 -1.26 -17.50
N LEU A 52 0.86 -0.31 -17.08
CA LEU A 52 1.15 0.94 -17.79
C LEU A 52 2.66 1.24 -17.77
N GLU A 53 3.12 2.03 -18.73
CA GLU A 53 4.49 2.55 -18.73
C GLU A 53 4.68 3.55 -17.58
N GLU A 54 5.89 3.67 -17.05
CA GLU A 54 6.21 4.56 -15.91
C GLU A 54 5.83 6.02 -16.18
N HIS A 55 6.12 6.52 -17.38
CA HIS A 55 5.84 7.90 -17.80
C HIS A 55 4.44 8.09 -18.39
N THR A 56 3.50 7.18 -18.09
CA THR A 56 2.12 7.30 -18.58
C THR A 56 1.50 8.64 -18.13
N PRO A 57 0.92 9.43 -19.06
CA PRO A 57 0.28 10.69 -18.69
C PRO A 57 -0.90 10.51 -17.74
N ILE A 58 -1.09 11.49 -16.84
CA ILE A 58 -2.18 11.47 -15.84
C ILE A 58 -3.59 11.34 -16.46
N SER A 59 -3.76 11.78 -17.71
CA SER A 59 -5.02 11.67 -18.45
C SER A 59 -5.44 10.23 -18.68
N VAL A 60 -4.49 9.32 -18.93
CA VAL A 60 -4.76 7.89 -19.14
C VAL A 60 -5.30 7.28 -17.85
N PHE A 61 -4.69 7.56 -16.70
CA PHE A 61 -5.20 7.09 -15.41
C PHE A 61 -6.64 7.58 -15.15
N ARG A 62 -6.94 8.84 -15.48
CA ARG A 62 -8.30 9.40 -15.33
C ARG A 62 -9.32 8.70 -16.23
N GLU A 63 -8.91 8.33 -17.45
CA GLU A 63 -9.76 7.56 -18.36
C GLU A 63 -10.03 6.15 -17.83
N LEU A 64 -9.00 5.48 -17.31
CA LEU A 64 -9.13 4.14 -16.73
C LEU A 64 -10.01 4.14 -15.47
N LEU A 65 -9.91 5.17 -14.62
CA LEU A 65 -10.85 5.37 -13.51
C LEU A 65 -12.29 5.51 -14.01
N ALA A 66 -12.50 6.26 -15.08
CA ALA A 66 -13.83 6.48 -15.64
C ALA A 66 -14.44 5.22 -16.27
N LYS A 67 -13.61 4.32 -16.81
CA LYS A 67 -14.05 3.03 -17.35
C LYS A 67 -14.45 2.02 -16.27
N GLU A 68 -13.97 2.21 -15.04
CA GLU A 68 -14.24 1.29 -13.94
C GLU A 68 -15.59 1.58 -13.29
N VAL A 69 -16.53 0.65 -13.50
CA VAL A 69 -17.86 0.65 -12.88
C VAL A 69 -17.82 -0.17 -11.61
N ILE A 70 -18.17 0.46 -10.50
CA ILE A 70 -18.27 -0.16 -9.18
C ILE A 70 -19.74 -0.10 -8.77
N PRO A 71 -20.48 -1.23 -8.76
CA PRO A 71 -21.94 -1.23 -8.59
C PRO A 71 -22.44 -0.59 -7.28
N ASP A 72 -21.66 -0.74 -6.21
CA ASP A 72 -21.99 -0.29 -4.86
C ASP A 72 -21.29 1.03 -4.47
N GLU A 73 -20.73 1.73 -5.46
CA GLU A 73 -20.09 3.01 -5.20
C GLU A 73 -21.11 4.13 -4.99
N VAL A 74 -21.00 4.78 -3.82
CA VAL A 74 -21.80 5.94 -3.46
C VAL A 74 -20.96 7.20 -3.65
N TRP A 75 -21.51 8.22 -4.30
CA TRP A 75 -20.87 9.54 -4.47
C TRP A 75 -21.54 10.59 -3.59
N ARG A 76 -20.75 11.44 -2.94
CA ARG A 76 -21.20 12.60 -2.15
C ARG A 76 -20.57 13.88 -2.68
N ASP A 77 -21.36 14.95 -2.74
CA ASP A 77 -20.90 16.28 -3.10
C ASP A 77 -20.04 16.89 -1.98
N ILE A 78 -18.97 17.57 -2.38
CA ILE A 78 -18.22 18.43 -1.48
C ILE A 78 -18.95 19.78 -1.44
N PRO A 79 -19.48 20.22 -0.28
CA PRO A 79 -20.27 21.44 -0.18
C PRO A 79 -19.56 22.65 -0.80
N ASN A 80 -20.34 23.52 -1.45
CA ASN A 80 -19.85 24.76 -2.04
C ASN A 80 -18.75 24.56 -3.12
N SER A 81 -18.73 23.39 -3.75
CA SER A 81 -17.79 23.05 -4.82
C SER A 81 -18.52 22.32 -5.96
N ARG A 82 -17.79 22.01 -7.03
CA ARG A 82 -18.26 21.13 -8.13
C ARG A 82 -17.59 19.76 -8.10
N TRP A 83 -17.15 19.35 -6.92
CA TRP A 83 -16.41 18.12 -6.72
C TRP A 83 -17.28 17.11 -5.97
N GLN A 84 -17.05 15.84 -6.29
CA GLN A 84 -17.62 14.71 -5.58
C GLN A 84 -16.51 13.77 -5.18
N VAL A 85 -16.73 13.09 -4.05
CA VAL A 85 -15.92 12.01 -3.55
C VAL A 85 -16.77 10.76 -3.39
N SER A 86 -16.20 9.59 -3.63
CA SER A 86 -16.91 8.33 -3.51
C SER A 86 -16.57 7.54 -2.25
N SER A 87 -17.40 6.54 -1.92
CA SER A 87 -17.14 5.57 -0.85
C SER A 87 -15.84 4.77 -1.06
N TYR A 88 -15.36 4.69 -2.31
CA TYR A 88 -14.09 4.07 -2.69
C TYR A 88 -12.91 5.05 -2.65
N GLY A 89 -13.13 6.28 -2.18
CA GLY A 89 -12.09 7.30 -2.16
C GLY A 89 -11.67 7.77 -3.56
N ARG A 90 -12.57 7.68 -4.55
CA ARG A 90 -12.37 8.25 -5.88
C ARG A 90 -12.87 9.70 -5.91
N TYR A 91 -12.30 10.53 -6.77
CA TYR A 91 -12.63 11.96 -6.85
C TYR A 91 -12.97 12.34 -8.27
N ARG A 92 -14.02 13.15 -8.43
CA ARG A 92 -14.43 13.68 -9.74
C ARG A 92 -14.94 15.10 -9.61
N THR A 93 -14.93 15.83 -10.73
CA THR A 93 -15.49 17.18 -10.80
C THR A 93 -16.27 17.39 -12.08
N VAL A 94 -17.30 18.22 -12.04
CA VAL A 94 -18.09 18.60 -13.22
C VAL A 94 -17.51 19.88 -13.84
N SER A 95 -17.27 19.84 -15.15
CA SER A 95 -16.83 21.02 -15.89
C SER A 95 -18.01 21.97 -16.14
N LYS A 96 -17.79 23.29 -16.14
CA LYS A 96 -18.84 24.24 -16.56
C LYS A 96 -19.17 24.11 -18.05
N ARG A 97 -18.23 23.60 -18.84
CA ARG A 97 -18.31 23.56 -20.31
C ARG A 97 -18.85 22.24 -20.86
N HIS A 98 -18.72 21.17 -20.08
CA HIS A 98 -19.12 19.83 -20.51
C HIS A 98 -19.89 19.25 -19.33
N ASP A 99 -21.17 18.94 -19.53
CA ASP A 99 -22.05 18.35 -18.54
C ASP A 99 -21.70 16.88 -18.29
N ARG A 100 -20.45 16.65 -17.87
CA ARG A 100 -19.89 15.33 -17.58
C ARG A 100 -18.90 15.41 -16.44
N TYR A 101 -18.78 14.29 -15.74
CA TYR A 101 -17.79 14.12 -14.69
C TYR A 101 -16.40 13.86 -15.26
N PHE A 102 -15.41 14.53 -14.67
CA PHE A 102 -14.00 14.31 -14.93
C PHE A 102 -13.34 13.75 -13.67
N TYR A 103 -12.85 12.52 -13.75
CA TYR A 103 -12.09 11.92 -12.67
C TYR A 103 -10.78 12.68 -12.43
N ARG A 104 -10.37 12.67 -11.17
CA ARG A 104 -9.19 13.36 -10.66
C ARG A 104 -8.41 12.38 -9.81
N VAL A 105 -7.09 12.40 -9.98
CA VAL A 105 -6.19 11.62 -9.13
C VAL A 105 -5.50 12.59 -8.20
N PRO A 106 -5.56 12.39 -6.88
CA PRO A 106 -4.78 13.15 -5.92
C PRO A 106 -3.29 13.14 -6.25
N SER A 107 -2.60 14.24 -5.97
CA SER A 107 -1.14 14.33 -6.12
C SER A 107 -0.46 14.04 -4.79
N TYR A 108 0.65 13.32 -4.80
CA TYR A 108 1.47 13.11 -3.61
C TYR A 108 2.38 14.32 -3.40
N GLY A 109 2.49 14.79 -2.16
CA GLY A 109 3.41 15.86 -1.82
C GLY A 109 4.86 15.36 -1.80
N VAL A 110 5.82 16.23 -2.12
CA VAL A 110 7.26 15.89 -2.16
C VAL A 110 7.78 15.39 -0.79
N LYS A 111 7.17 15.84 0.31
CA LYS A 111 7.58 15.53 1.70
C LYS A 111 6.57 14.68 2.48
N SER A 112 5.43 14.32 1.89
CA SER A 112 4.37 13.59 2.58
C SER A 112 3.77 12.55 1.66
N ALA A 113 3.73 11.31 2.16
CA ALA A 113 3.06 10.19 1.50
C ALA A 113 1.52 10.34 1.48
N SER A 114 0.96 11.36 2.11
CA SER A 114 -0.48 11.63 2.07
C SER A 114 -0.86 12.36 0.79
N ALA A 115 -1.87 11.86 0.08
CA ALA A 115 -2.32 12.43 -1.17
C ALA A 115 -3.15 13.71 -0.96
N ILE A 116 -2.94 14.71 -1.81
CA ILE A 116 -3.52 16.06 -1.70
C ILE A 116 -4.40 16.36 -2.92
N LEU A 117 -5.48 17.11 -2.69
CA LEU A 117 -6.35 17.67 -3.70
C LEU A 117 -6.41 19.19 -3.58
N THR A 118 -6.36 19.89 -4.72
CA THR A 118 -6.64 21.33 -4.79
C THR A 118 -8.04 21.52 -5.35
N ILE A 119 -8.95 22.00 -4.50
CA ILE A 119 -10.38 22.10 -4.78
C ILE A 119 -10.79 23.57 -4.73
N ASN A 120 -11.58 24.02 -5.71
CA ASN A 120 -12.22 25.32 -5.67
C ASN A 120 -13.48 25.24 -4.81
N ILE A 121 -13.50 25.95 -3.68
CA ILE A 121 -14.64 26.06 -2.77
C ILE A 121 -14.98 27.54 -2.64
N ASN A 122 -16.23 27.91 -2.96
CA ASN A 122 -16.68 29.32 -2.97
C ASN A 122 -15.77 30.27 -3.76
N GLY A 123 -15.27 29.82 -4.93
CA GLY A 123 -14.40 30.64 -5.78
C GLY A 123 -12.91 30.59 -5.41
N THR A 124 -12.55 30.10 -4.22
CA THR A 124 -11.15 30.04 -3.76
C THR A 124 -10.60 28.63 -3.82
N TYR A 125 -9.39 28.47 -4.37
CA TYR A 125 -8.70 27.19 -4.38
C TYR A 125 -8.04 26.90 -3.03
N LYS A 126 -8.37 25.76 -2.44
CA LYS A 126 -7.84 25.29 -1.16
C LYS A 126 -7.24 23.88 -1.34
N LYS A 127 -6.17 23.60 -0.59
CA LYS A 127 -5.53 22.28 -0.54
C LYS A 127 -6.12 21.46 0.59
N PHE A 128 -6.47 20.21 0.32
CA PHE A 128 -7.01 19.26 1.30
C PHE A 128 -6.30 17.92 1.21
N MET A 129 -6.20 17.21 2.32
CA MET A 129 -5.83 15.80 2.27
C MET A 129 -7.01 14.99 1.72
N ALA A 130 -6.71 14.10 0.77
CA ALA A 130 -7.74 13.35 0.05
C ALA A 130 -8.57 12.48 1.01
N HIS A 131 -7.90 11.68 1.85
CA HIS A 131 -8.55 10.82 2.84
C HIS A 131 -9.42 11.58 3.84
N GLU A 132 -9.01 12.77 4.30
CA GLU A 132 -9.80 13.57 5.22
C GLU A 132 -11.14 14.01 4.62
N LYS A 133 -11.22 14.22 3.28
CA LYS A 133 -12.50 14.55 2.63
C LYS A 133 -13.42 13.34 2.53
N VAL A 134 -12.86 12.14 2.41
CA VAL A 134 -13.66 10.90 2.52
C VAL A 134 -14.23 10.78 3.93
N VAL A 135 -13.40 10.97 4.97
CA VAL A 135 -13.84 10.90 6.37
C VAL A 135 -14.93 11.92 6.66
N GLU A 136 -14.70 13.20 6.34
CA GLU A 136 -15.68 14.27 6.57
C GLU A 136 -17.04 13.92 5.97
N LEU A 137 -17.04 13.42 4.73
CA LEU A 137 -18.29 13.24 4.00
C LEU A 137 -18.96 11.90 4.27
N PHE A 138 -18.27 10.84 4.66
CA PHE A 138 -18.86 9.50 4.82
C PHE A 138 -18.88 8.98 6.27
N ILE A 139 -17.94 9.41 7.11
CA ILE A 139 -17.79 8.91 8.48
C ILE A 139 -18.26 9.95 9.50
N GLY A 140 -17.86 11.21 9.31
CA GLY A 140 -18.22 12.32 10.18
C GLY A 140 -17.03 12.91 10.93
N GLU A 141 -17.28 13.39 12.14
CA GLU A 141 -16.29 14.11 12.95
C GLU A 141 -15.18 13.18 13.47
N ILE A 142 -13.97 13.72 13.51
CA ILE A 142 -12.81 13.02 14.08
C ILE A 142 -12.87 13.21 15.61
N PRO A 143 -12.91 12.13 16.42
CA PRO A 143 -12.95 12.27 17.86
C PRO A 143 -11.73 13.02 18.41
N GLU A 144 -11.90 13.73 19.53
CA GLU A 144 -10.83 14.50 20.16
C GLU A 144 -9.62 13.60 20.51
N GLY A 145 -8.43 14.04 20.11
CA GLY A 145 -7.18 13.29 20.33
C GLY A 145 -6.90 12.16 19.33
N TYR A 146 -7.78 11.93 18.36
CA TYR A 146 -7.58 10.95 17.29
C TYR A 146 -7.10 11.59 15.99
N VAL A 147 -6.51 10.76 15.14
CA VAL A 147 -6.13 11.10 13.76
C VAL A 147 -6.68 10.03 12.81
N VAL A 148 -6.91 10.42 11.55
CA VAL A 148 -7.31 9.45 10.51
C VAL A 148 -6.15 8.51 10.22
N TYR A 149 -6.47 7.22 10.06
CA TYR A 149 -5.51 6.17 9.77
C TYR A 149 -6.05 5.20 8.71
N HIS A 150 -5.15 4.70 7.87
CA HIS A 150 -5.39 3.65 6.88
C HIS A 150 -5.15 2.28 7.52
N LYS A 151 -6.21 1.50 7.73
CA LYS A 151 -6.17 0.20 8.44
C LYS A 151 -5.18 -0.79 7.80
N ASN A 152 -5.10 -0.81 6.48
CA ASN A 152 -4.15 -1.67 5.74
C ASN A 152 -2.75 -1.04 5.56
N GLY A 153 -2.48 0.14 6.14
CA GLY A 153 -1.21 0.86 5.99
C GLY A 153 -1.00 1.53 4.61
N ASN A 154 -1.86 1.26 3.64
CA ASN A 154 -1.75 1.81 2.29
C ASN A 154 -2.44 3.18 2.20
N LYS A 155 -1.64 4.25 2.20
CA LYS A 155 -2.09 5.65 2.15
C LYS A 155 -2.76 6.06 0.84
N THR A 156 -2.68 5.22 -0.20
CA THR A 156 -3.33 5.47 -1.50
C THR A 156 -4.76 4.97 -1.51
N ASN A 157 -5.07 3.93 -0.71
CA ASN A 157 -6.40 3.33 -0.61
C ASN A 157 -7.28 4.14 0.35
N ASN A 158 -7.99 5.13 -0.17
CA ASN A 158 -8.87 6.00 0.61
C ASN A 158 -10.31 5.49 0.71
N CYS A 159 -10.57 4.19 0.51
CA CYS A 159 -11.92 3.63 0.70
C CYS A 159 -12.39 3.86 2.14
N VAL A 160 -13.67 4.17 2.32
CA VAL A 160 -14.29 4.42 3.64
C VAL A 160 -13.99 3.27 4.60
N GLU A 161 -14.14 2.02 4.14
CA GLU A 161 -13.87 0.83 4.93
C GLU A 161 -12.42 0.72 5.40
N ASN A 162 -11.47 1.25 4.63
CA ASN A 162 -10.05 1.26 4.97
C ASN A 162 -9.66 2.42 5.90
N LEU A 163 -10.51 3.43 6.07
CA LEU A 163 -10.24 4.56 6.94
C LEU A 163 -10.81 4.31 8.35
N GLY A 164 -10.10 4.82 9.35
CA GLY A 164 -10.51 4.75 10.75
C GLY A 164 -9.81 5.81 11.59
N PHE A 165 -10.02 5.74 12.89
CA PHE A 165 -9.45 6.66 13.87
C PHE A 165 -8.51 5.93 14.81
N ILE A 166 -7.36 6.54 15.08
CA ILE A 166 -6.39 6.03 16.05
C ILE A 166 -5.81 7.19 16.86
N LYS A 167 -5.43 6.95 18.12
CA LYS A 167 -4.70 7.95 18.89
C LYS A 167 -3.32 8.16 18.29
N ARG A 168 -2.87 9.42 18.25
CA ARG A 168 -1.56 9.77 17.68
C ARG A 168 -0.40 8.98 18.32
N LYS A 169 -0.45 8.76 19.63
CA LYS A 169 0.57 7.99 20.37
C LYS A 169 0.65 6.53 19.89
N GLU A 170 -0.50 5.89 19.71
CA GLU A 170 -0.59 4.50 19.25
C GLU A 170 -0.10 4.39 17.79
N LEU A 171 -0.48 5.34 16.93
CA LEU A 171 0.00 5.38 15.55
C LEU A 171 1.53 5.47 15.46
N VAL A 172 2.13 6.36 16.24
CA VAL A 172 3.60 6.50 16.30
C VAL A 172 4.24 5.21 16.81
N GLN A 173 3.66 4.56 17.81
CA GLN A 173 4.15 3.27 18.31
C GLN A 173 4.08 2.19 17.22
N ILE A 174 2.96 2.02 16.53
CA ILE A 174 2.82 1.04 15.45
C ILE A 174 3.86 1.29 14.35
N GLN A 175 4.00 2.54 13.90
CA GLN A 175 4.94 2.91 12.83
C GLN A 175 6.40 2.81 13.26
N ALA A 176 6.72 3.02 14.53
CA ALA A 176 8.07 2.86 15.06
C ALA A 176 8.41 1.38 15.29
N VAL A 177 7.45 0.59 15.79
CA VAL A 177 7.63 -0.84 16.04
C VAL A 177 7.81 -1.59 14.72
N SER A 178 7.05 -1.28 13.67
CA SER A 178 7.16 -1.95 12.36
C SER A 178 8.52 -1.72 11.69
N LYS A 179 9.21 -0.60 11.97
CA LYS A 179 10.55 -0.31 11.43
C LYS A 179 11.70 -0.95 12.22
N ASN A 180 11.47 -1.29 13.49
CA ASN A 180 12.53 -1.73 14.41
C ASN A 180 12.47 -3.23 14.73
N LYS A 181 11.47 -3.95 14.23
CA LYS A 181 11.38 -5.40 14.36
C LYS A 181 12.11 -6.06 13.19
N LYS A 182 13.27 -6.68 13.47
CA LYS A 182 13.94 -7.60 12.57
C LYS A 182 13.47 -9.03 12.88
N PRO A 183 12.68 -9.67 12.00
CA PRO A 183 12.23 -11.04 12.21
C PRO A 183 13.42 -11.98 12.36
N VAL A 184 13.25 -13.02 13.18
CA VAL A 184 14.25 -14.05 13.42
C VAL A 184 13.60 -15.41 13.26
N VAL A 185 14.33 -16.35 12.67
CA VAL A 185 13.88 -17.73 12.51
C VAL A 185 14.69 -18.64 13.41
N GLN A 186 14.01 -19.67 13.91
CA GLN A 186 14.58 -20.78 14.66
C GLN A 186 14.68 -21.97 13.72
N ILE A 187 15.90 -22.47 13.55
CA ILE A 187 16.24 -23.51 12.57
C ILE A 187 16.72 -24.75 13.33
N ASP A 188 16.23 -25.91 12.91
CA ASP A 188 16.71 -27.19 13.43
C ASP A 188 18.17 -27.39 13.05
N LYS A 189 18.99 -27.78 14.03
CA LYS A 189 20.43 -27.93 13.83
C LYS A 189 20.77 -29.13 12.92
N VAL A 190 19.91 -30.14 12.87
CA VAL A 190 20.17 -31.40 12.17
C VAL A 190 19.54 -31.40 10.79
N SER A 191 18.23 -31.09 10.69
CA SER A 191 17.53 -31.07 9.40
C SER A 191 17.78 -29.77 8.62
N GLY A 192 18.14 -28.69 9.29
CA GLY A 192 18.24 -27.36 8.68
C GLY A 192 16.89 -26.72 8.38
N GLU A 193 15.79 -27.31 8.83
CA GLU A 193 14.45 -26.80 8.58
C GLU A 193 14.09 -25.63 9.51
N ILE A 194 13.32 -24.66 8.99
CA ILE A 194 12.75 -23.59 9.80
C ILE A 194 11.62 -24.18 10.66
N ILE A 195 11.80 -24.13 11.98
CA ILE A 195 10.82 -24.65 12.96
C ILE A 195 9.82 -23.56 13.32
N TYR A 196 10.30 -22.33 13.54
CA TYR A 196 9.47 -21.20 13.94
C TYR A 196 10.01 -19.87 13.41
N GLU A 197 9.09 -18.97 13.12
CA GLU A 197 9.37 -17.58 12.76
C GLU A 197 8.84 -16.65 13.85
N TYR A 198 9.69 -15.73 14.29
CA TYR A 198 9.36 -14.77 15.34
C TYR A 198 9.44 -13.35 14.80
N PRO A 199 8.50 -12.46 15.18
CA PRO A 199 8.54 -11.06 14.73
C PRO A 199 9.80 -10.29 15.16
N SER A 200 10.52 -10.75 16.19
CA SER A 200 11.80 -10.17 16.61
C SER A 200 12.60 -11.10 17.51
N VAL A 201 13.90 -10.85 17.65
CA VAL A 201 14.76 -11.54 18.64
C VAL A 201 14.23 -11.41 20.07
N ARG A 202 13.55 -10.31 20.40
CA ARG A 202 12.90 -10.14 21.72
C ARG A 202 11.71 -11.07 21.88
N ASP A 203 10.89 -11.20 20.84
CA ASP A 203 9.73 -12.10 20.85
C ASP A 203 10.22 -13.57 20.92
N ALA A 204 11.25 -13.93 20.16
CA ALA A 204 11.91 -15.23 20.22
C ALA A 204 12.47 -15.54 21.62
N ALA A 205 13.24 -14.61 22.19
CA ALA A 205 13.84 -14.79 23.51
C ALA A 205 12.78 -15.00 24.60
N ARG A 206 11.69 -14.22 24.56
CA ARG A 206 10.57 -14.34 25.50
C ARG A 206 9.89 -15.69 25.40
N LEU A 207 9.57 -16.16 24.19
CA LEU A 207 8.86 -17.42 23.98
C LEU A 207 9.74 -18.66 24.21
N ASN A 208 11.05 -18.52 24.05
CA ASN A 208 12.03 -19.58 24.31
C ASN A 208 12.70 -19.48 25.69
N PHE A 209 12.14 -18.66 26.58
CA PHE A 209 12.60 -18.48 27.96
C PHE A 209 14.12 -18.22 28.08
N THR A 210 14.66 -17.42 27.16
CA THR A 210 16.07 -17.06 27.11
C THR A 210 16.28 -15.55 27.05
N SER A 211 17.53 -15.10 27.07
CA SER A 211 17.85 -13.68 27.01
C SER A 211 17.98 -13.19 25.56
N ASN A 212 17.60 -11.93 25.31
CA ASN A 212 17.77 -11.31 24.00
C ASN A 212 19.25 -11.30 23.58
N SER A 213 20.16 -10.99 24.52
CA SER A 213 21.61 -10.98 24.28
C SER A 213 22.15 -12.34 23.86
N THR A 214 21.64 -13.43 24.44
CA THR A 214 22.03 -14.80 24.08
C THR A 214 21.73 -15.08 22.61
N LEU A 215 20.53 -14.74 22.14
CA LEU A 215 20.15 -14.96 20.75
C LEU A 215 20.87 -14.00 19.79
N VAL A 216 21.02 -12.71 20.14
CA VAL A 216 21.76 -11.75 19.30
C VAL A 216 23.22 -12.19 19.10
N LEU A 217 23.87 -12.66 20.17
CA LEU A 217 25.25 -13.15 20.10
C LEU A 217 25.34 -14.42 19.25
N ALA A 218 24.39 -15.34 19.42
CA ALA A 218 24.32 -16.57 18.63
C ALA A 218 24.18 -16.30 17.12
N ILE A 219 23.31 -15.36 16.74
CA ILE A 219 23.15 -14.94 15.35
C ILE A 219 24.43 -14.29 14.81
N LYS A 220 25.07 -13.39 15.59
CA LYS A 220 26.30 -12.69 15.17
C LYS A 220 27.50 -13.60 15.00
N GLU A 221 27.67 -14.54 15.91
CA GLU A 221 28.78 -15.51 15.92
C GLU A 221 28.48 -16.76 15.09
N ASN A 222 27.30 -16.80 14.44
CA ASN A 222 26.81 -17.93 13.67
C ASN A 222 26.93 -19.26 14.42
N ARG A 223 26.51 -19.28 15.69
CA ARG A 223 26.61 -20.45 16.56
C ARG A 223 25.24 -20.87 17.10
N PRO A 224 25.08 -22.16 17.48
CA PRO A 224 23.86 -22.59 18.11
C PRO A 224 23.62 -21.90 19.47
N ALA A 225 22.35 -21.69 19.79
CA ALA A 225 21.90 -21.33 21.13
C ALA A 225 20.63 -22.09 21.46
N ILE A 226 20.51 -22.51 22.73
CA ILE A 226 19.36 -23.25 23.26
C ILE A 226 18.92 -24.44 22.38
N GLY A 227 19.89 -25.11 21.74
CA GLY A 227 19.66 -26.29 20.88
C GLY A 227 19.40 -25.99 19.40
N PHE A 228 19.23 -24.72 19.02
CA PHE A 228 18.83 -24.33 17.67
C PHE A 228 19.83 -23.40 17.00
N ILE A 229 19.77 -23.33 15.67
CA ILE A 229 20.40 -22.27 14.88
C ILE A 229 19.42 -21.09 14.82
N TRP A 230 19.94 -19.87 14.92
CA TRP A 230 19.14 -18.64 14.87
C TRP A 230 19.68 -17.76 13.75
N LYS A 231 18.80 -17.30 12.87
CA LYS A 231 19.15 -16.37 11.80
C LYS A 231 18.09 -15.27 11.69
N TYR A 232 18.50 -14.08 11.30
CA TYR A 232 17.52 -13.10 10.83
C TYR A 232 16.88 -13.60 9.54
N GLU A 233 15.62 -13.26 9.30
CA GLU A 233 14.89 -13.70 8.10
C GLU A 233 15.56 -13.21 6.81
N ASP A 234 16.15 -12.01 6.80
CA ASP A 234 16.91 -11.48 5.67
C ASP A 234 18.14 -12.34 5.32
N GLN A 235 18.86 -12.85 6.32
CA GLN A 235 20.00 -13.75 6.09
C GLN A 235 19.56 -15.08 5.44
N VAL A 236 18.38 -15.59 5.80
CA VAL A 236 17.85 -16.83 5.22
C VAL A 236 17.31 -16.59 3.81
N ALA A 237 16.66 -15.46 3.57
CA ALA A 237 16.19 -15.08 2.24
C ALA A 237 17.36 -14.92 1.27
N ASP A 238 18.45 -14.28 1.69
CA ASP A 238 19.67 -14.15 0.88
C ASP A 238 20.27 -15.53 0.57
N GLU A 239 20.34 -16.43 1.56
CA GLU A 239 20.82 -17.80 1.35
C GLU A 239 19.97 -18.57 0.33
N LEU A 240 18.64 -18.42 0.35
CA LEU A 240 17.73 -19.10 -0.59
C LEU A 240 17.78 -18.51 -2.01
N LEU A 241 18.00 -17.20 -2.15
CA LEU A 241 17.98 -16.50 -3.44
C LEU A 241 19.32 -16.59 -4.18
N TYR A 242 20.41 -16.87 -3.48
CA TYR A 242 21.77 -16.93 -4.04
C TYR A 242 22.44 -18.29 -3.84
N VAL A 243 21.65 -19.37 -3.74
CA VAL A 243 22.18 -20.73 -3.94
C VAL A 243 22.54 -20.87 -5.43
N ASP A 244 23.83 -21.02 -5.72
CA ASP A 244 24.34 -21.41 -7.05
C ASP A 244 23.79 -22.76 -7.51
#